data_AF-A0A7K8Y3S9-F1
#
_entry.id   AF-A0A7K8Y3S9-F1
#
_cell.length_a   1.000
_cell.length_b   1.000
_cell.length_c   1.000
_cell.angle_alpha   90.00
_cell.angle_beta   90.00
_cell.angle_gamma   90.00
#
_symmetry.space_group_name_H-M   'P 1'
#
loop_
_entity.id
_entity.type
_entity.pdbx_description
1 polymer ?
#
loop_
_entity_poly.entity_id
_entity_poly.type
_entity_poly.pdbx_seq_one_letter_code
_entity_poly.pdbx_strand_id
1 'polypeptide(L)'
;MDHEVEMITQVLLQKMGNSKKLIQEAASCSLSIMVANVTPARAMAALMASATQQCNALVRRLAAKHLLSVVELIGTEKLLSGKLQNLNLLVHTLVKLAQDNHQDSK
;
A
#
# COMPACT_ATOMS: atom_id res chain seq x y z
N MET A 1 -15.54 4.92 -3.73
CA MET A 1 -14.06 4.80 -3.67
C MET A 1 -13.52 6.19 -3.47
N ASP A 2 -12.57 6.37 -2.58
CA ASP A 2 -12.00 7.70 -2.33
C ASP A 2 -10.89 7.97 -3.34
N HIS A 3 -11.29 8.56 -4.47
CA HIS A 3 -10.42 8.67 -5.64
C HIS A 3 -9.22 9.59 -5.40
N GLU A 4 -9.35 10.56 -4.48
CA GLU A 4 -8.27 11.46 -4.12
C GLU A 4 -7.15 10.72 -3.37
N VAL A 5 -7.51 9.94 -2.34
CA VAL A 5 -6.52 9.17 -1.56
C VAL A 5 -5.84 8.12 -2.42
N GLU A 6 -6.58 7.47 -3.32
CA GLU A 6 -6.05 6.51 -4.28
C GLU A 6 -5.03 7.17 -5.23
N MET A 7 -5.40 8.29 -5.86
CA MET A 7 -4.51 9.01 -6.78
C MET A 7 -3.24 9.50 -6.07
N ILE A 8 -3.36 10.07 -4.86
CA ILE A 8 -2.20 10.53 -4.07
C ILE A 8 -1.29 9.34 -3.76
N THR A 9 -1.87 8.21 -3.31
CA THR A 9 -1.11 6.98 -3.01
C THR A 9 -0.33 6.49 -4.23
N GLN A 10 -0.98 6.46 -5.39
CA GLN A 10 -0.36 6.02 -6.64
C GLN A 10 0.80 6.91 -7.08
N VAL A 11 0.62 8.24 -7.05
CA VAL A 11 1.66 9.22 -7.44
C VAL A 11 2.87 9.13 -6.51
N LEU A 12 2.65 9.03 -5.20
CA LEU A 12 3.73 8.93 -4.22
C LEU A 12 4.51 7.63 -4.39
N LEU A 13 3.82 6.50 -4.53
CA LEU A 13 4.45 5.20 -4.78
C LEU A 13 5.26 5.21 -6.07
N GLN A 14 4.76 5.82 -7.14
CA GLN A 14 5.49 5.96 -8.40
C GLN A 14 6.78 6.79 -8.22
N LYS A 15 6.71 7.91 -7.48
CA LYS A 15 7.88 8.75 -7.17
C LYS A 15 8.95 8.00 -6.37
N MET A 16 8.54 7.15 -5.44
CA MET A 16 9.47 6.29 -4.71
C MET A 16 10.20 5.30 -5.63
N GLY A 17 9.56 4.85 -6.71
CA GLY A 17 10.15 3.88 -7.65
C GLY A 17 11.10 4.46 -8.68
N ASN A 18 10.95 5.73 -9.06
CA ASN A 18 11.62 6.30 -10.23
C ASN A 18 12.50 7.54 -9.94
N SER A 19 12.63 7.95 -8.68
CA SER A 19 13.35 9.18 -8.31
C SER A 19 14.60 8.91 -7.47
N LYS A 20 15.44 9.94 -7.31
CA LYS A 20 16.64 9.90 -6.45
C LYS A 20 16.26 9.79 -4.96
N LYS A 21 17.19 9.28 -4.14
CA LYS A 21 17.00 9.02 -2.68
C LYS A 21 16.25 10.12 -1.92
N LEU A 22 16.62 11.39 -2.11
CA LEU A 22 15.94 12.52 -1.44
C LEU A 22 14.44 12.60 -1.79
N ILE A 23 14.08 12.38 -3.05
CA ILE A 23 12.68 12.39 -3.49
C ILE A 23 11.96 11.14 -2.99
N GLN A 24 12.63 9.99 -2.96
CA GLN A 24 12.05 8.76 -2.41
C GLN A 24 11.72 8.92 -0.91
N GLU A 25 12.62 9.51 -0.13
CA GLU A 25 12.42 9.78 1.30
C GLU A 25 11.30 10.78 1.53
N ALA A 26 11.28 11.88 0.75
CA ALA A 26 10.20 12.86 0.81
C ALA A 26 8.83 12.22 0.48
N ALA A 27 8.76 11.41 -0.58
CA ALA A 27 7.54 10.70 -0.95
C ALA A 27 7.10 9.69 0.12
N SER A 28 8.04 8.99 0.77
CA SER A 28 7.76 8.11 1.91
C SER A 28 7.15 8.86 3.10
N CYS A 29 7.72 10.03 3.41
CA CYS A 29 7.24 10.89 4.48
C CYS A 29 5.83 11.40 4.17
N SER A 30 5.60 11.92 2.96
CA SER A 30 4.29 12.36 2.51
C SER A 30 3.25 11.24 2.56
N LEU A 31 3.61 10.01 2.17
CA LEU A 31 2.70 8.87 2.23
C LEU A 31 2.34 8.52 3.67
N SER A 32 3.32 8.57 4.59
CA SER A 32 3.09 8.36 6.02
C SER A 32 2.14 9.41 6.62
N ILE A 33 2.33 10.69 6.26
CA ILE A 33 1.45 11.78 6.69
C ILE A 33 0.04 11.57 6.14
N MET A 34 -0.10 11.23 4.86
CA MET A 34 -1.42 10.95 4.27
C MET A 34 -2.13 9.82 5.01
N VAL A 35 -1.45 8.70 5.27
CA VAL A 35 -2.00 7.55 6.02
C VAL A 35 -2.46 7.97 7.42
N ALA A 36 -1.71 8.84 8.11
CA ALA A 36 -2.06 9.33 9.43
C ALA A 36 -3.30 10.25 9.46
N ASN A 37 -3.64 10.89 8.34
CA ASN A 37 -4.73 11.87 8.25
C ASN A 37 -6.02 11.31 7.66
N VAL A 38 -6.04 10.06 7.18
CA VAL A 38 -7.24 9.39 6.68
C VAL A 38 -7.63 8.24 7.59
N THR A 39 -8.85 7.72 7.42
CA THR A 39 -9.24 6.53 8.19
C THR A 39 -8.39 5.32 7.75
N PRO A 40 -8.02 4.42 8.67
CA PRO A 40 -7.22 3.23 8.33
C PRO A 40 -7.83 2.39 7.21
N ALA A 41 -9.17 2.29 7.17
CA ALA A 41 -9.88 1.60 6.10
C ALA A 41 -9.70 2.27 4.72
N ARG A 42 -9.71 3.62 4.65
CA ARG A 42 -9.45 4.37 3.42
C ARG A 42 -8.00 4.20 2.96
N ALA A 43 -7.04 4.33 3.89
CA ALA A 43 -5.62 4.09 3.59
C ALA A 43 -5.38 2.67 3.05
N MET A 44 -5.96 1.65 3.69
CA MET A 44 -5.82 0.26 3.27
C MET A 44 -6.38 0.04 1.85
N ALA A 45 -7.57 0.57 1.55
CA ALA A 45 -8.19 0.44 0.24
C ALA A 45 -7.33 1.07 -0.87
N ALA A 46 -6.82 2.28 -0.64
CA ALA A 46 -5.97 2.99 -1.59
C ALA A 46 -4.62 2.28 -1.83
N LEU A 47 -4.01 1.77 -0.76
CA LEU A 47 -2.76 1.00 -0.84
C LEU A 47 -2.96 -0.32 -1.59
N MET A 48 -4.05 -1.06 -1.35
CA MET A 48 -4.34 -2.30 -2.07
C MET A 48 -4.56 -2.06 -3.58
N ALA A 49 -5.34 -1.03 -3.92
CA ALA A 49 -5.56 -0.66 -5.32
C ALA A 49 -4.22 -0.32 -6.02
N SER A 50 -3.41 0.52 -5.39
CA SER A 50 -2.13 0.99 -5.95
C SER A 50 -1.05 -0.11 -6.02
N ALA A 51 -1.02 -1.02 -5.05
CA ALA A 51 -0.03 -2.11 -4.97
C ALA A 51 -0.15 -3.10 -6.14
N THR A 52 -1.35 -3.29 -6.68
CA THR A 52 -1.60 -4.24 -7.79
C THR A 52 -1.32 -3.66 -9.18
N GLN A 53 -1.14 -2.34 -9.29
CA GLN A 53 -0.95 -1.59 -10.54
C GLN A 53 0.53 -1.23 -10.83
N GLN A 54 1.46 -1.49 -9.90
CA GLN A 54 2.86 -1.03 -9.99
C GLN A 54 3.82 -2.19 -10.32
N CYS A 55 4.69 -2.01 -11.32
CA CYS A 55 5.62 -3.04 -11.79
C CYS A 55 6.99 -3.05 -11.10
N ASN A 56 7.29 -2.12 -10.19
CA ASN A 56 8.62 -1.95 -9.60
C ASN A 56 8.74 -2.68 -8.26
N ALA A 57 9.72 -3.59 -8.13
CA ALA A 57 10.05 -4.35 -6.90
C ALA A 57 10.09 -3.48 -5.64
N LEU A 58 10.79 -2.36 -5.71
CA LEU A 58 10.99 -1.46 -4.56
C LEU A 58 9.68 -0.83 -4.13
N VAL A 59 8.85 -0.42 -5.09
CA VAL A 59 7.53 0.17 -4.84
C VAL A 59 6.58 -0.85 -4.23
N ARG A 60 6.60 -2.09 -4.73
CA ARG A 60 5.81 -3.20 -4.17
C ARG A 60 6.21 -3.50 -2.73
N ARG A 61 7.51 -3.55 -2.43
CA ARG A 61 8.02 -3.74 -1.06
C ARG A 61 7.64 -2.59 -0.12
N LEU A 62 7.70 -1.35 -0.60
CA LEU A 62 7.30 -0.18 0.17
C LEU A 62 5.79 -0.17 0.43
N ALA A 63 4.98 -0.45 -0.59
CA ALA A 63 3.53 -0.60 -0.45
C ALA A 63 3.17 -1.70 0.55
N ALA A 64 3.85 -2.85 0.51
CA ALA A 64 3.67 -3.93 1.47
C ALA A 64 4.00 -3.51 2.91
N LYS A 65 5.09 -2.76 3.11
CA LYS A 65 5.48 -2.23 4.42
C LYS A 65 4.42 -1.26 4.98
N HIS A 66 3.94 -0.34 4.16
CA HIS A 66 2.88 0.59 4.58
C HIS A 66 1.55 -0.12 4.83
N LEU A 67 1.21 -1.14 4.03
CA LEU A 67 0.03 -1.96 4.20
C LEU A 67 0.07 -2.73 5.52
N LEU A 68 1.22 -3.29 5.89
CA LEU A 68 1.43 -3.95 7.18
C LEU A 68 1.13 -3.00 8.35
N SER A 69 1.70 -1.78 8.34
CA SER A 69 1.44 -0.80 9.39
C SER A 69 -0.03 -0.41 9.51
N VAL A 70 -0.75 -0.30 8.39
CA VAL A 70 -2.20 -0.01 8.41
C VAL A 70 -3.00 -1.19 8.95
N VAL A 71 -2.64 -2.43 8.59
CA VAL A 71 -3.26 -3.66 9.11
C VAL A 71 -3.06 -3.79 10.62
N GLU A 72 -1.86 -3.51 11.12
CA GLU A 72 -1.53 -3.49 12.55
C GLU A 72 -2.35 -2.43 13.30
N LEU A 73 -2.52 -1.23 12.72
CA LEU A 73 -3.34 -0.16 13.30
C LEU A 73 -4.83 -0.49 13.37
N ILE A 74 -5.36 -1.22 12.36
CA ILE A 74 -6.76 -1.67 12.39
C ILE A 74 -6.93 -2.72 13.50
N GLY A 75 -5.95 -3.61 13.66
CA GLY A 75 -6.02 -4.73 14.59
C GLY A 75 -6.80 -5.91 14.01
N THR A 76 -6.38 -7.12 14.36
CA THR A 76 -6.91 -8.37 13.80
C THR A 76 -8.40 -8.57 14.08
N GLU A 77 -8.86 -8.27 15.29
CA GLU A 77 -10.28 -8.41 15.65
C GLU A 77 -11.19 -7.51 14.79
N LYS A 78 -10.79 -6.25 14.57
CA LYS A 78 -11.57 -5.31 13.74
C LYS A 78 -11.50 -5.64 12.25
N LEU A 79 -10.37 -6.21 11.80
CA LEU A 79 -10.22 -6.74 10.45
C LEU A 79 -11.16 -7.90 10.19
N LEU A 80 -11.24 -8.86 11.12
CA LEU A 80 -12.07 -10.06 11.02
C LEU A 80 -13.55 -9.77 11.24
N SER A 81 -13.88 -8.82 12.12
CA SER A 81 -15.24 -8.32 12.32
C SER A 81 -15.71 -7.40 11.19
N GLY A 82 -14.81 -6.98 10.30
CA GLY A 82 -15.11 -6.15 9.14
C GLY A 82 -15.79 -6.94 8.01
N LYS A 83 -15.95 -6.29 6.84
CA LYS A 83 -16.48 -6.97 5.65
C LYS A 83 -15.51 -8.05 5.17
N LEU A 84 -15.95 -9.30 5.13
CA LEU A 84 -15.19 -10.46 4.63
C LEU A 84 -14.57 -10.21 3.23
N GLN A 85 -15.24 -9.43 2.38
CA GLN A 85 -14.72 -9.01 1.07
C GLN A 85 -13.38 -8.24 1.17
N ASN A 86 -13.22 -7.39 2.19
CA ASN A 86 -11.98 -6.63 2.39
C ASN A 86 -10.83 -7.54 2.83
N LEU A 87 -11.13 -8.57 3.63
CA LEU A 87 -10.13 -9.56 4.05
C LEU A 87 -9.69 -10.43 2.87
N ASN A 88 -10.63 -10.90 2.05
CA ASN A 88 -10.30 -11.67 0.84
C ASN A 88 -9.47 -10.84 -0.16
N LEU A 89 -9.80 -9.56 -0.35
CA LEU A 89 -9.03 -8.66 -1.19
C LEU A 89 -7.63 -8.41 -0.61
N LEU A 90 -7.51 -8.27 0.71
CA LEU A 90 -6.23 -8.12 1.39
C LEU A 90 -5.35 -9.35 1.20
N VAL A 91 -5.88 -10.55 1.45
CA VAL A 91 -5.16 -11.81 1.23
C VAL A 91 -4.74 -11.94 -0.23
N HIS A 92 -5.62 -11.66 -1.18
CA HIS A 92 -5.29 -11.69 -2.61
C HIS A 92 -4.15 -10.72 -2.97
N THR A 93 -4.23 -9.48 -2.45
CA THR A 93 -3.19 -8.47 -2.68
C THR A 93 -1.84 -8.89 -2.10
N LEU A 94 -1.83 -9.46 -0.89
CA LEU A 94 -0.62 -9.95 -0.24
C LEU A 94 0.00 -11.14 -0.99
N VAL A 95 -0.83 -12.08 -1.46
CA VAL A 95 -0.38 -13.20 -2.29
C VAL A 95 0.24 -12.70 -3.59
N LYS A 96 -0.41 -11.75 -4.28
CA LYS A 96 0.12 -11.15 -5.51
C LYS A 96 1.47 -10.48 -5.26
N LEU A 97 1.60 -9.68 -4.20
CA LEU A 97 2.85 -9.03 -3.82
C LEU A 97 3.97 -10.03 -3.48
N ALA A 98 3.64 -11.18 -2.89
CA ALA A 98 4.61 -12.24 -2.60
C ALA A 98 5.09 -12.96 -3.87
N GLN A 99 4.18 -13.28 -4.79
CA GLN A 99 4.50 -13.91 -6.09
C GLN A 99 5.37 -13.00 -6.96
N ASP A 100 5.04 -11.72 -6.97
CA ASP A 100 5.71 -10.68 -7.76
C ASP A 100 7.17 -10.45 -7.33
N ASN A 101 7.47 -10.55 -6.03
CA ASN A 101 8.85 -10.44 -5.53
C ASN A 101 9.75 -11.60 -5.99
N HIS A 102 9.18 -12.77 -6.32
CA HIS A 102 9.96 -13.89 -6.84
C HIS A 102 10.46 -13.66 -8.28
N GLN A 103 9.76 -12.85 -9.08
CA GLN A 103 10.15 -12.59 -10.47
C GLN A 103 11.31 -11.57 -10.61
N ASP A 104 11.54 -10.71 -9.62
CA ASP A 104 12.64 -9.74 -9.61
C ASP A 104 14.01 -10.34 -9.23
N SER A 105 14.08 -11.65 -9.01
CA SER A 105 15.31 -12.37 -8.61
C SER A 105 15.97 -13.18 -9.73
N LYS A 106 15.59 -12.95 -10.99
CA LYS A 106 16.19 -13.60 -12.18
C LYS A 106 16.85 -12.61 -13.12
#